data_AF-W4VPM0-F1
#
_entry.id   AF-W4VPM0-F1
#
_cell.length_a   1.000
_cell.length_b   1.000
_cell.length_c   1.000
_cell.angle_alpha   90.00
_cell.angle_beta   90.00
_cell.angle_gamma   90.00
#
_symmetry.space_group_name_H-M   'P 1'
#
loop_
_entity.id
_entity.type
_entity.pdbx_description
1 polymer ?
#
loop_
_entity_poly.entity_id
_entity_poly.type
_entity_poly.pdbx_seq_one_letter_code
_entity_poly.pdbx_strand_id
1 'polypeptide(L)'
;MGTTMFSVGFLGLTFLITSGCILYFKQVEEGDEEQPNYKILRKLGFTQNDLLQGILRKQLFNFGIPLVVGLMHSYFAVKSGWFIFGTELWTPMLIVMGLYAALYSVFGFLSVLHYKKVIKMSL
;
A
#
# COMPACT_ATOMS: atom_id res chain seq x y z
N MET A 1 -22.49 13.19 20.74
CA MET A 1 -21.20 13.65 20.18
C MET A 1 -20.08 12.61 20.34
N GLY A 2 -19.91 11.96 21.51
CA GLY A 2 -18.89 10.91 21.66
C GLY A 2 -19.13 9.68 20.76
N THR A 3 -20.37 9.20 20.66
CA THR A 3 -20.75 8.08 19.79
C THR A 3 -20.46 8.35 18.31
N THR A 4 -20.75 9.55 17.82
CA THR A 4 -20.49 9.94 16.43
C THR A 4 -19.00 10.04 16.12
N MET A 5 -18.18 10.58 17.04
CA MET A 5 -16.73 10.63 16.87
C MET A 5 -16.11 9.23 16.85
N PHE A 6 -16.57 8.35 17.75
CA PHE A 6 -16.15 6.96 17.78
C PHE A 6 -16.48 6.24 16.47
N SER A 7 -17.74 6.32 16.01
CA SER A 7 -18.17 5.62 14.79
C SER A 7 -17.39 6.09 13.55
N VAL A 8 -17.21 7.40 13.37
CA VAL A 8 -16.47 7.94 12.20
C VAL A 8 -14.99 7.56 12.27
N GLY A 9 -14.36 7.68 13.44
CA GLY A 9 -12.95 7.31 13.62
C GLY A 9 -12.71 5.81 13.41
N PHE A 10 -13.58 4.97 13.98
CA PHE A 10 -13.50 3.52 13.85
C PHE A 10 -13.71 3.07 12.40
N LEU A 11 -14.72 3.61 11.70
CA LEU A 11 -14.95 3.30 10.29
C LEU A 11 -13.76 3.73 9.42
N GLY A 12 -13.19 4.92 9.68
CA GLY A 12 -12.01 5.40 8.99
C GLY A 12 -10.81 4.48 9.17
N LEU A 13 -10.48 4.12 10.42
CA LEU A 13 -9.38 3.19 10.73
C LEU A 13 -9.61 1.80 10.12
N THR A 14 -10.82 1.27 10.21
CA THR A 14 -11.17 -0.04 9.65
C THR A 14 -10.99 -0.03 8.13
N PHE A 15 -11.45 1.02 7.45
CA PHE A 15 -11.29 1.16 6.01
C PHE A 15 -9.82 1.25 5.59
N LEU A 16 -9.01 2.05 6.30
CA LEU A 16 -7.57 2.18 6.06
C LEU A 16 -6.82 0.85 6.20
N ILE A 17 -7.12 0.08 7.24
CA ILE A 17 -6.50 -1.23 7.46
C ILE A 17 -6.97 -2.22 6.40
N THR A 18 -8.28 -2.26 6.14
CA THR A 18 -8.88 -3.22 5.19
C THR A 18 -8.35 -3.00 3.77
N SER A 19 -8.22 -1.75 3.32
CA SER A 19 -7.68 -1.46 1.99
C SER A 19 -6.23 -1.92 1.84
N GLY A 20 -5.40 -1.71 2.88
CA GLY A 20 -4.03 -2.20 2.93
C GLY A 20 -3.96 -3.73 2.87
N CYS A 21 -4.78 -4.42 3.66
CA CYS A 21 -4.87 -5.88 3.66
C CYS A 21 -5.29 -6.45 2.30
N ILE A 22 -6.31 -5.88 1.66
CA ILE A 22 -6.78 -6.31 0.33
C ILE A 22 -5.64 -6.21 -0.68
N LEU A 23 -4.93 -5.07 -0.70
CA LEU A 23 -3.82 -4.87 -1.63
C LEU A 23 -2.67 -5.85 -1.34
N TYR A 24 -2.33 -6.08 -0.07
CA TYR A 24 -1.33 -7.07 0.32
C TYR A 24 -1.69 -8.48 -0.17
N PHE A 25 -2.91 -8.95 0.10
CA PHE A 25 -3.33 -10.29 -0.32
C PHE A 25 -3.35 -10.45 -1.84
N LYS A 26 -3.77 -9.41 -2.57
CA LYS A 26 -3.68 -9.39 -4.03
C LYS A 26 -2.23 -9.57 -4.50
N GLN A 27 -1.26 -8.91 -3.84
CA GLN A 27 0.15 -9.08 -4.20
C GLN A 27 0.71 -10.46 -3.84
N VAL A 28 0.22 -11.08 -2.77
CA VAL A 28 0.57 -12.46 -2.40
C VAL A 28 0.08 -13.44 -3.47
N GLU A 29 -1.19 -13.31 -3.87
CA GLU A 29 -1.81 -14.13 -4.93
C GLU A 29 -1.09 -13.97 -6.27
N GLU A 30 -0.88 -12.73 -6.73
CA GLU A 30 -0.11 -12.46 -7.97
C GLU A 30 1.31 -13.03 -7.89
N GLY A 31 1.94 -12.99 -6.72
CA GLY A 31 3.29 -13.54 -6.52
C GLY A 31 3.33 -15.06 -6.69
N ASP A 32 2.37 -15.75 -6.08
CA ASP A 32 2.26 -17.20 -6.16
C ASP A 32 1.92 -17.66 -7.59
N GLU A 33 1.04 -16.94 -8.29
CA GLU A 33 0.71 -17.19 -9.71
C GLU A 33 1.90 -16.96 -10.66
N GLU A 34 2.77 -15.99 -10.36
CA GLU A 34 3.96 -15.68 -11.17
C GLU A 34 5.16 -16.61 -10.89
N GLN A 35 5.12 -17.46 -9.85
CA GLN A 35 6.17 -18.41 -9.51
C GLN A 35 6.73 -19.23 -10.70
N PRO A 36 5.89 -19.89 -11.54
CA PRO A 36 6.39 -20.63 -12.71
C PRO A 36 7.13 -19.73 -13.71
N ASN A 37 6.71 -18.49 -13.88
CA ASN A 37 7.39 -17.53 -14.76
C ASN A 37 8.78 -17.18 -14.22
N TYR A 38 8.92 -16.99 -12.90
CA TYR A 38 10.23 -16.80 -12.27
C TYR A 38 11.16 -18.00 -12.48
N LYS A 39 10.63 -19.23 -12.47
CA LYS A 39 11.41 -20.44 -12.79
C LYS A 39 11.92 -20.44 -14.23
N ILE A 40 11.11 -19.99 -15.19
CA ILE A 40 11.53 -19.87 -16.60
C ILE A 40 12.64 -18.82 -16.73
N LEU A 41 12.47 -17.64 -16.12
CA LEU A 41 13.49 -16.58 -16.16
C LEU A 41 14.82 -17.04 -15.53
N ARG A 42 14.77 -17.83 -14.45
CA ARG A 42 15.96 -18.47 -13.86
C ARG A 42 16.67 -19.41 -14.83
N LYS A 43 15.92 -20.20 -15.63
CA LYS A 43 16.50 -21.07 -16.68
C LYS A 43 17.13 -20.30 -17.83
N LEU A 44 16.66 -19.08 -18.10
CA LEU A 44 17.22 -18.16 -19.08
C LEU A 44 18.46 -17.40 -18.57
N GLY A 45 18.89 -17.64 -17.33
CA GLY A 45 20.12 -17.08 -16.78
C GLY A 45 19.94 -15.86 -15.86
N PHE A 46 18.71 -15.42 -15.58
CA PHE A 46 18.48 -14.31 -14.66
C PHE A 46 18.89 -14.68 -13.23
N THR A 47 19.56 -13.77 -12.53
CA THR A 47 19.91 -13.95 -11.12
C THR A 47 18.73 -13.65 -10.20
N GLN A 48 18.78 -14.11 -8.96
CA GLN A 48 17.76 -13.75 -7.96
C GLN A 48 17.69 -12.23 -7.74
N ASN A 49 18.83 -11.53 -7.83
CA ASN A 49 18.88 -10.08 -7.68
C ASN A 49 18.18 -9.35 -8.83
N ASP A 50 18.31 -9.84 -10.06
CA ASP A 50 17.63 -9.26 -11.22
C ASP A 50 16.10 -9.34 -11.06
N LEU A 51 15.61 -10.50 -10.64
CA LEU A 51 14.18 -10.72 -10.37
C LEU A 51 13.70 -9.83 -9.21
N LEU A 52 14.49 -9.73 -8.14
CA LEU A 52 14.15 -8.92 -6.97
C LEU A 52 14.07 -7.43 -7.32
N GLN A 53 14.99 -6.91 -8.15
CA GLN A 53 14.90 -5.52 -8.62
C GLN A 53 13.64 -5.27 -9.45
N GLY A 54 13.24 -6.22 -10.30
CA GLY A 54 11.98 -6.15 -11.04
C GLY A 54 10.77 -6.05 -10.10
N ILE A 55 10.73 -6.90 -9.08
CA ILE A 55 9.64 -6.92 -8.10
C ILE A 55 9.62 -5.64 -7.26
N LEU A 56 10.77 -5.12 -6.83
CA LEU A 56 10.81 -3.84 -6.10
C LEU A 56 10.16 -2.71 -6.91
N ARG A 57 10.43 -2.65 -8.22
CA ARG A 57 9.76 -1.68 -9.11
C ARG A 57 8.26 -1.96 -9.21
N LYS A 58 7.85 -3.21 -9.41
CA LYS A 58 6.42 -3.61 -9.46
C LYS A 58 5.69 -3.21 -8.17
N GLN A 59 6.28 -3.48 -7.01
CA GLN A 59 5.70 -3.11 -5.72
C GLN A 59 5.66 -1.60 -5.49
N LEU A 60 6.69 -0.88 -5.93
CA LEU A 60 6.69 0.59 -5.86
C LEU A 60 5.55 1.18 -6.70
N PHE A 61 5.23 0.62 -7.87
CA PHE A 61 4.07 1.04 -8.65
C PHE A 61 2.76 0.66 -7.98
N ASN A 62 2.61 -0.61 -7.56
CA ASN A 62 1.37 -1.14 -7.00
C ASN A 62 0.96 -0.47 -5.68
N PHE A 63 1.92 -0.12 -4.81
CA PHE A 63 1.65 0.61 -3.57
C PHE A 63 1.81 2.12 -3.71
N GLY A 64 2.76 2.59 -4.52
CA GLY A 64 3.10 4.01 -4.64
C GLY A 64 2.01 4.81 -5.36
N ILE A 65 1.40 4.27 -6.42
CA ILE A 65 0.32 4.97 -7.13
C ILE A 65 -0.88 5.20 -6.18
N PRO A 66 -1.46 4.17 -5.53
CA PRO A 66 -2.56 4.37 -4.59
C PRO A 66 -2.20 5.26 -3.40
N LEU A 67 -0.95 5.18 -2.91
CA LEU A 67 -0.47 6.05 -1.84
C LEU A 67 -0.51 7.52 -2.27
N VAL A 68 0.12 7.87 -3.39
CA VAL A 68 0.18 9.25 -3.89
C VAL A 68 -1.23 9.77 -4.20
N VAL A 69 -2.06 8.97 -4.88
CA VAL A 69 -3.45 9.36 -5.20
C VAL A 69 -4.25 9.61 -3.91
N GLY A 70 -4.12 8.72 -2.91
CA GLY A 70 -4.79 8.88 -1.62
C GLY A 70 -4.33 10.12 -0.85
N LEU A 71 -3.03 10.43 -0.85
CA LEU A 71 -2.47 11.62 -0.22
C LEU A 71 -2.96 12.90 -0.91
N MET A 72 -2.94 12.92 -2.24
CA MET A 72 -3.47 14.05 -3.02
C MET A 72 -4.96 14.24 -2.76
N HIS A 73 -5.75 13.15 -2.82
CA HIS A 73 -7.18 13.19 -2.56
C HIS A 73 -7.49 13.72 -1.16
N SER A 74 -6.78 13.24 -0.14
CA SER A 74 -6.93 13.69 1.25
C SER A 74 -6.62 15.18 1.41
N TYR A 75 -5.53 15.65 0.82
CA TYR A 75 -5.16 17.07 0.85
C TYR A 75 -6.22 17.97 0.21
N PHE A 76 -6.68 17.62 -1.00
CA PHE A 76 -7.70 18.40 -1.68
C PHE A 76 -9.05 18.39 -0.95
N ALA A 77 -9.45 17.25 -0.38
CA ALA A 77 -10.69 17.13 0.39
C ALA A 77 -10.69 17.99 1.66
N VAL A 78 -9.58 18.01 2.41
CA VAL A 78 -9.46 18.85 3.61
C VAL A 78 -9.37 20.33 3.22
N LYS A 79 -8.62 20.66 2.17
CA LYS A 79 -8.48 22.04 1.69
C LYS A 79 -9.81 22.63 1.19
N SER A 80 -10.62 21.86 0.47
CA SER A 80 -11.95 22.29 0.06
C SER A 80 -12.90 22.42 1.27
N GLY A 81 -12.79 21.53 2.26
CA GLY A 81 -13.51 21.64 3.52
C GLY A 81 -13.22 22.95 4.24
N TRP A 82 -11.95 23.36 4.35
CA TRP A 82 -11.60 24.66 4.92
C TRP A 82 -12.23 25.81 4.13
N PHE A 83 -12.16 25.81 2.79
CA PHE A 83 -12.80 26.84 1.97
C PHE A 83 -14.30 27.02 2.28
N ILE A 84 -15.00 25.94 2.64
CA ILE A 84 -16.44 25.94 2.93
C ILE A 84 -16.74 26.24 4.41
N PHE A 85 -15.98 25.67 5.35
CA PHE A 85 -16.27 25.70 6.79
C PHE A 85 -15.39 26.68 7.59
N GLY A 86 -14.42 27.34 6.97
CA GLY A 86 -13.56 28.36 7.58
C GLY A 86 -12.58 27.87 8.66
N THR A 87 -12.46 26.55 8.86
CA THR A 87 -11.64 25.96 9.93
C THR A 87 -10.42 25.25 9.36
N GLU A 88 -9.24 25.58 9.87
CA GLU A 88 -7.98 24.93 9.48
C GLU A 88 -7.82 23.56 10.16
N LEU A 89 -7.54 22.51 9.39
CA LEU A 89 -7.43 21.13 9.87
C LEU A 89 -6.08 20.47 9.52
N TRP A 90 -5.00 21.25 9.53
CA TRP A 90 -3.66 20.76 9.17
C TRP A 90 -3.18 19.59 10.03
N THR A 91 -3.23 19.74 11.35
CA THR A 91 -2.73 18.73 12.30
C THR A 91 -3.44 17.38 12.14
N PRO A 92 -4.79 17.29 12.18
CA PRO A 92 -5.46 15.99 12.00
C PRO A 92 -5.27 15.42 10.59
N MET A 93 -5.20 16.26 9.55
CA MET A 93 -4.90 15.81 8.18
C MET A 93 -3.53 15.14 8.10
N LEU A 94 -2.48 15.78 8.61
CA LEU A 94 -1.12 15.24 8.58
C LEU A 94 -1.00 13.94 9.39
N ILE A 95 -1.69 13.84 10.53
CA ILE A 95 -1.71 12.61 11.34
C ILE A 95 -2.32 11.45 10.54
N VAL A 96 -3.48 11.65 9.90
CA VAL A 96 -4.16 10.59 9.15
C VAL A 96 -3.40 10.23 7.87
N MET A 97 -2.86 11.22 7.16
CA MET A 97 -2.00 10.98 5.99
C MET A 97 -0.73 10.22 6.36
N GLY A 98 -0.11 10.56 7.50
CA GLY A 98 1.03 9.84 8.04
C GLY A 98 0.71 8.39 8.39
N LEU A 99 -0.44 8.15 9.04
CA LEU A 99 -0.90 6.80 9.35
C LEU A 99 -1.18 5.97 8.09
N TYR A 100 -1.82 6.57 7.09
CA TYR A 100 -2.07 5.94 5.79
C TYR A 100 -0.76 5.57 5.08
N ALA A 101 0.21 6.49 5.04
CA ALA A 101 1.53 6.23 4.45
C ALA A 101 2.30 5.14 5.19
N ALA A 102 2.27 5.14 6.53
CA ALA A 102 2.90 4.11 7.34
C ALA A 102 2.28 2.72 7.08
N LEU A 103 0.95 2.62 7.08
CA LEU A 103 0.24 1.36 6.79
C LEU A 103 0.58 0.82 5.40
N TYR A 104 0.52 1.65 4.36
CA TYR A 104 0.85 1.23 3.00
C TYR A 104 2.31 0.81 2.86
N SER A 105 3.23 1.49 3.55
CA SER A 105 4.65 1.12 3.57
C SER A 105 4.89 -0.24 4.24
N VAL A 106 4.18 -0.53 5.35
CA VAL A 106 4.24 -1.82 6.04
C VAL A 106 3.76 -2.94 5.12
N PHE A 107 2.60 -2.79 4.48
CA PHE A 107 2.08 -3.80 3.57
C PHE A 107 2.95 -3.97 2.33
N GLY A 108 3.46 -2.87 1.74
CA GLY A 108 4.41 -2.93 0.62
C GLY A 108 5.69 -3.68 0.98
N PHE A 109 6.25 -3.43 2.16
CA PHE A 109 7.40 -4.16 2.66
C PHE A 109 7.10 -5.66 2.86
N LEU A 110 5.95 -5.99 3.46
CA LEU A 110 5.51 -7.39 3.62
C LEU A 110 5.32 -8.09 2.28
N SER A 111 4.78 -7.42 1.26
CA SER A 111 4.65 -7.96 -0.09
C SER A 111 6.02 -8.26 -0.71
N VAL A 112 7.01 -7.38 -0.58
CA VAL A 112 8.38 -7.63 -1.06
C VAL A 112 8.99 -8.85 -0.37
N LEU A 113 8.81 -9.01 0.95
CA LEU A 113 9.29 -10.17 1.69
C LEU A 113 8.65 -11.47 1.19
N HIS A 114 7.34 -11.46 0.91
CA HIS A 114 6.63 -12.60 0.33
C HIS A 114 7.21 -12.98 -1.04
N TYR A 115 7.32 -12.02 -1.94
CA TYR A 115 7.88 -12.26 -3.27
C TYR A 115 9.32 -12.80 -3.22
N LYS A 116 10.15 -12.31 -2.30
CA LYS A 116 11.50 -12.85 -2.09
C LYS A 116 11.47 -14.33 -1.71
N LYS A 117 10.50 -14.75 -0.89
CA LYS A 117 10.27 -16.15 -0.53
C LYS A 117 9.84 -16.97 -1.75
N VAL A 118 8.92 -16.45 -2.57
CA VAL A 118 8.46 -17.11 -3.79
C VAL A 118 9.61 -17.38 -4.78
N ILE A 119 10.46 -16.38 -5.05
CA ILE A 119 11.64 -16.56 -5.92
C ILE A 119 12.61 -17.60 -5.37
N LYS A 120 12.79 -17.65 -4.04
CA LYS A 120 13.68 -18.64 -3.42
C LYS A 120 13.13 -20.06 -3.60
N MET A 121 11.82 -20.23 -3.61
CA MET A 121 11.14 -21.51 -3.83
C MET A 121 11.08 -21.93 -5.30
N SER A 122 11.29 -21.01 -6.25
CA SER A 122 11.27 -21.32 -7.69
C SER A 122 12.57 -21.94 -8.24
N LEU A 123 13.48 -22.38 -7.36
CA LEU A 123 14.65 -23.20 -7.68
C LEU A 123 14.23 -24.66 -7.91
#